data_AF-A0A2E4E3A8-F1
#
_entry.id   AF-A0A2E4E3A8-F1
#
_cell.length_a   1.000
_cell.length_b   1.000
_cell.length_c   1.000
_cell.angle_alpha   90.00
_cell.angle_beta   90.00
_cell.angle_gamma   90.00
#
_symmetry.space_group_name_H-M   'P 1'
#
loop_
_entity.id
_entity.type
_entity.pdbx_description
1 polymer ?
#
loop_
_entity_poly.entity_id
_entity_poly.type
_entity_poly.pdbx_seq_one_letter_code
_entity_poly.pdbx_strand_id
1 'polypeptide(L)' 'MLKYVVDASHEKHGKFLPGSQVPVLAPEKLNSANPTDVLILPWNIANELSENIKKLAPEANIWVAQPSMKKLN' A
#
# COMPACT_ATOMS: atom_id res chain seq x y z
N MET A 1 -0.10 -7.71 11.60
CA MET A 1 0.05 -6.34 12.17
C MET A 1 0.43 -5.41 11.04
N LEU A 2 -0.36 -4.36 10.78
CA LEU A 2 -0.13 -3.40 9.69
C LEU A 2 1.01 -2.44 10.10
N LYS A 3 2.17 -2.48 9.43
CA LYS A 3 3.36 -1.73 9.90
C LYS A 3 3.38 -0.26 9.48
N TYR A 4 2.88 0.05 8.28
CA TYR A 4 2.79 1.40 7.74
C TYR A 4 1.75 1.39 6.61
N VAL A 5 1.24 2.57 6.26
CA VAL A 5 0.41 2.75 5.07
C VAL A 5 1.14 3.70 4.14
N VAL A 6 1.08 3.43 2.85
CA VAL A 6 1.56 4.36 1.81
C VAL A 6 0.36 4.95 1.10
N ASP A 7 0.34 6.25 0.92
CA ASP A 7 -0.69 6.98 0.18
C ASP A 7 0.03 7.97 -0.76
N ALA A 8 -0.49 8.23 -1.95
CA ALA A 8 0.09 9.22 -2.87
C ALA A 8 -0.37 10.66 -2.55
N SER A 9 -1.40 10.82 -1.74
CA SER A 9 -1.93 12.12 -1.34
C SER A 9 -0.98 12.80 -0.36
N HIS A 10 -0.27 13.84 -0.84
CA HIS A 10 0.64 14.67 -0.03
C HIS A 10 -0.01 15.20 1.25
N GLU A 11 -1.31 15.52 1.23
CA GLU A 11 -2.04 16.07 2.38
C GLU A 11 -2.15 15.10 3.57
N LYS A 12 -1.90 13.80 3.32
CA LYS A 12 -1.90 12.74 4.32
C LYS A 12 -0.50 12.30 4.74
N HIS A 13 0.56 12.72 4.04
CA HIS A 13 1.92 12.38 4.41
C HIS A 13 2.28 12.98 5.77
N GLY A 14 2.81 12.16 6.67
CA GLY A 14 3.11 12.58 8.05
C GLY A 14 1.91 12.62 9.00
N LYS A 15 0.72 12.23 8.55
CA LYS A 15 -0.44 12.00 9.42
C LYS A 15 -0.56 10.52 9.78
N PHE A 16 -1.21 10.27 10.91
CA PHE A 16 -1.50 8.92 11.40
C PHE A 16 -2.93 8.53 11.05
N LEU A 17 -3.14 7.26 10.68
CA LEU A 17 -4.49 6.76 10.51
C LEU A 17 -5.25 6.80 11.85
N PRO A 18 -6.47 7.36 11.89
CA PRO A 18 -7.27 7.39 13.11
C PRO A 18 -7.59 5.97 13.55
N GLY A 19 -7.41 5.68 14.84
CA GLY A 19 -7.65 4.35 15.43
C GLY A 19 -6.40 3.47 15.54
N SER A 20 -5.59 3.34 14.49
CA SER A 20 -4.44 2.40 14.49
C SER A 20 -3.06 3.06 14.71
N GLN A 21 -2.96 4.40 14.71
CA GLN A 21 -1.69 5.13 14.83
C GLN A 21 -0.60 4.69 13.84
N VAL A 22 -1.01 4.20 12.67
CA VAL A 22 -0.08 3.75 11.63
C VAL A 22 0.37 4.97 10.82
N PRO A 23 1.68 5.20 10.63
CA PRO A 23 2.18 6.34 9.87
C PRO A 23 1.83 6.18 8.39
N VAL A 24 1.35 7.28 7.78
CA VAL A 24 1.20 7.37 6.33
C VAL A 24 2.49 7.92 5.74
N LEU A 25 3.18 7.08 4.98
CA LEU A 25 4.48 7.35 4.37
C LEU A 25 4.33 7.55 2.85
N ALA A 26 5.35 8.14 2.25
CA ALA A 26 5.46 8.23 0.80
C ALA A 26 5.62 6.83 0.16
N PRO A 27 5.08 6.61 -1.05
CA PRO A 27 5.18 5.31 -1.74
C PRO A 27 6.62 4.88 -2.00
N GLU A 28 7.56 5.81 -2.11
CA GLU A 28 9.00 5.53 -2.25
C GLU A 28 9.57 4.68 -1.10
N LYS A 29 8.93 4.71 0.08
CA LYS A 29 9.35 3.88 1.21
C LYS A 29 9.21 2.39 0.93
N LEU A 30 8.33 1.98 0.01
CA LEU A 30 8.19 0.58 -0.41
C LEU A 30 9.52 0.00 -0.89
N ASN A 31 10.33 0.79 -1.59
CA ASN A 31 11.60 0.35 -2.16
C ASN A 31 12.63 0.04 -1.06
N SER A 32 12.72 0.88 -0.02
CA SER A 32 13.64 0.63 1.10
C SER A 32 13.11 -0.38 2.13
N ALA A 33 11.78 -0.50 2.27
CA ALA A 33 11.16 -1.39 3.25
C ALA A 33 11.08 -2.84 2.77
N ASN A 34 11.20 -3.07 1.46
CA ASN A 34 11.17 -4.38 0.80
C ASN A 34 10.06 -5.31 1.36
N PRO A 35 8.78 -4.89 1.31
CA PRO A 35 7.69 -5.63 1.92
C PRO A 35 7.42 -6.95 1.18
N THR A 36 7.00 -7.97 1.91
CA THR A 36 6.52 -9.23 1.33
C THR A 36 5.07 -9.14 0.85
N ASP A 37 4.28 -8.26 1.46
CA ASP A 37 2.84 -8.14 1.22
C ASP A 37 2.40 -6.67 1.23
N VAL A 38 1.63 -6.28 0.23
CA VAL A 38 1.05 -4.94 0.08
C VAL A 38 -0.45 -5.08 -0.11
N LEU A 39 -1.23 -4.39 0.73
CA LEU A 39 -2.69 -4.37 0.65
C LEU A 39 -3.18 -3.06 0.04
N ILE A 40 -3.90 -3.15 -1.08
CA ILE A 40 -4.60 -2.04 -1.70
C ILE A 40 -6.00 -1.94 -1.09
N LEU A 41 -6.26 -0.83 -0.42
CA LEU A 41 -7.57 -0.49 0.13
C LEU A 41 -8.53 0.09 -0.94
N PRO A 42 -8.14 1.06 -1.79
CA PRO A 42 -9.00 1.55 -2.86
C PRO A 42 -9.00 0.56 -4.03
N TRP A 43 -9.87 -0.44 -3.98
CA TRP A 43 -9.99 -1.49 -4.99
C TRP A 43 -10.33 -0.95 -6.40
N ASN A 44 -10.99 0.21 -6.48
CA ASN A 44 -11.38 0.86 -7.74
C ASN A 44 -10.19 1.15 -8.67
N ILE A 45 -9.02 1.47 -8.09
CA ILE A 45 -7.80 1.84 -8.82
C ILE A 45 -6.68 0.80 -8.59
N ALA A 46 -7.05 -0.41 -8.18
CA ALA A 46 -6.06 -1.42 -7.79
C ALA A 46 -5.14 -1.86 -8.92
N ASN A 47 -5.61 -1.87 -10.17
CA ASN A 47 -4.78 -2.20 -11.32
C ASN A 47 -3.70 -1.12 -11.57
N GLU A 48 -4.08 0.16 -11.51
CA GLU A 48 -3.13 1.26 -11.67
C GLU A 48 -2.12 1.31 -10.52
N LEU A 49 -2.60 1.08 -9.29
CA LEU A 49 -1.73 1.02 -8.12
C LEU A 49 -0.81 -0.20 -8.15
N SER A 50 -1.26 -1.36 -8.62
CA SER A 50 -0.44 -2.58 -8.65
C SER A 50 0.77 -2.42 -9.57
N GLU A 51 0.62 -1.75 -10.72
CA GLU A 51 1.75 -1.44 -11.59
C GLU A 51 2.79 -0.53 -10.92
N ASN A 52 2.32 0.48 -10.18
CA ASN A 52 3.20 1.37 -9.42
C ASN A 52 3.90 0.61 -8.28
N ILE A 53 3.17 -0.26 -7.57
CA ILE A 53 3.73 -1.09 -6.50
C ILE A 53 4.76 -2.07 -7.07
N LYS A 54 4.51 -2.75 -8.19
CA LYS A 54 5.49 -3.66 -8.82
C LYS A 54 6.78 -2.95 -9.20
N LYS A 55 6.72 -1.69 -9.64
CA LYS A 55 7.93 -0.89 -9.92
C LYS A 55 8.74 -0.59 -8.68
N LEU A 56 8.09 -0.41 -7.53
CA LEU A 56 8.72 -0.02 -6.27
C LEU A 56 9.09 -1.21 -5.38
N ALA A 57 8.36 -2.31 -5.48
CA ALA A 57 8.50 -3.53 -4.69
C ALA A 57 8.15 -4.75 -5.58
N PRO A 58 9.04 -5.15 -6.50
CA PRO A 58 8.76 -6.18 -7.50
C PRO A 58 8.50 -7.57 -6.90
N GLU A 59 9.08 -7.85 -5.72
CA GLU A 59 8.94 -9.12 -5.01
C GLU A 59 7.72 -9.18 -4.08
N ALA A 60 6.96 -8.09 -3.97
CA ALA A 60 5.85 -8.02 -3.03
C ALA A 60 4.58 -8.68 -3.58
N ASN A 61 3.88 -9.43 -2.73
CA ASN A 61 2.54 -9.92 -3.03
C ASN A 61 1.53 -8.77 -2.90
N ILE A 62 0.77 -8.52 -3.97
CA ILE A 62 -0.23 -7.45 -3.98
C ILE A 62 -1.61 -8.04 -3.68
N TRP A 63 -2.32 -7.45 -2.73
CA TRP A 63 -3.63 -7.89 -2.26
C TRP A 63 -4.67 -6.78 -2.43
N VAL A 64 -5.92 -7.15 -2.68
CA VAL A 64 -7.09 -6.26 -2.58
C VAL A 64 -8.06 -6.81 -1.57
N ALA A 65 -8.70 -5.94 -0.77
CA ALA A 65 -9.62 -6.36 0.29
C ALA A 65 -11.10 -6.40 -0.13
N GLN A 66 -11.47 -5.82 -1.27
CA GLN A 66 -12.86 -5.71 -1.71
C GLN A 66 -13.05 -6.14 -3.17
N PRO A 67 -14.19 -6.79 -3.50
CA PRO A 67 -15.27 -7.23 -2.59
C PRO A 67 -14.88 -8.44 -1.71
N SER A 68 -13.78 -9.10 -2.01
CA SER A 68 -13.18 -10.18 -1.19
C SER A 68 -11.65 -10.07 -1.22
N MET A 69 -10.99 -10.67 -0.23
CA MET A 69 -9.53 -10.69 -0.18
C MET A 69 -8.99 -11.52 -1.36
N LYS A 70 -8.29 -10.87 -2.29
CA LYS A 70 -7.72 -11.53 -3.47
C LYS A 70 -6.30 -11.03 -3.75
N LYS A 71 -5.44 -11.94 -4.19
CA LYS A 71 -4.09 -11.62 -4.68
C LYS A 71 -4.14 -11.16 -6.15
N LEU A 72 -3.53 -10.02 -6.44
CA LEU A 72 -3.24 -9.50 -7.78
C LEU A 72 -1.79 -9.86 -8.10
N ASN A 73 -1.58 -10.92 -8.86
CA ASN A 73 -0.22 -11.38 -9.22
C ASN A 73 0.41 -10.48 -10.28
#